data_AF-A0AAV4GPT0-F1
#
_entry.id   AF-A0AAV4GPT0-F1
#
_cell.length_a   1.000
_cell.length_b   1.000
_cell.length_c   1.000
_cell.angle_alpha   90.00
_cell.angle_beta   90.00
_cell.angle_gamma   90.00
#
_symmetry.space_group_name_H-M   'P 1'
#
loop_
_entity.id
_entity.type
_entity.pdbx_description
1 polymer ?
#
loop_
_entity_poly.entity_id
_entity_poly.type
_entity_poly.pdbx_seq_one_letter_code
_entity_poly.pdbx_strand_id
1 'polypeptide(L)'
;MMARRCPYRFCVILIGLLLTLLAIYDIILKHTNPHNSSKTSRQHTNNDFNAHDKDLWFLRRKTEKNERQEVLHGKQLQTEKQKFEEQEQTHKNTQKQSFAAKDAVIDPDLDVVVIEGKMLRELRERKLREKKQTREQQQTERQRQSGQGVGNQQELPTAQSPYPGFDPDLDVVIIKGRILKEQEKQLRLQRQSQELSKRNSEGPQDLHHPHQHHQQQQNNHHQQQQQLQKPQQQQQQQQPRHEHQENKTLKQPNTVATPVFRKQLKDIGLEPIEDHKFKSQYIVNPKIYERKPTMKISHSLPESTKGAANKTKLISFYNRPRWFAGPRHTYNMDNKMCPYSCEVDLDGSRASQADVLLIFTGYLSGSRSEPPARPPGQIWVHLFRESPVHYGYPSNYQDWKAVFNWTWTYRTDSDVFSPYGFMSWRDKDLLLDQQDYVSIAKSKTRTATMFASHCKPPSGRDTYVQEMQKHIDVDIYGACGTLRCPKSDNAVCDQKINTTYKFYLSFENSFCDDYVTEKFLRLFTGRLHVVPVVRGGADYAKFFPRGGFVNAADFSNATELALYLKKLGEDTLTYARMLKEKDKLVSSNYMLDWCDLCEKVHTDKRKKIIPDIKAWSHFDGVCSDPKDLESLRES
;
A
#
# COMPACT_ATOMS: atom_id res chain seq x y z
N MET A 1 41.24 25.73 44.41
CA MET A 1 42.30 24.71 44.45
C MET A 1 42.19 23.81 43.23
N MET A 2 43.33 23.61 42.55
CA MET A 2 43.60 22.74 41.39
C MET A 2 43.00 23.12 40.02
N ALA A 3 43.78 23.90 39.28
CA ALA A 3 43.91 23.78 37.83
C ALA A 3 44.59 22.46 37.43
N ARG A 4 44.29 21.92 36.24
CA ARG A 4 45.30 21.53 35.21
C ARG A 4 44.69 20.86 33.95
N ARG A 5 45.13 21.40 32.80
CA ARG A 5 45.28 20.82 31.44
C ARG A 5 44.07 20.76 30.51
N CYS A 6 43.81 21.87 29.81
CA CYS A 6 43.28 21.83 28.45
C CYS A 6 44.47 21.83 27.47
N PRO A 7 44.61 20.85 26.54
CA PRO A 7 45.77 20.78 25.66
C PRO A 7 45.70 21.89 24.60
N TYR A 8 46.80 22.65 24.50
CA TYR A 8 47.02 23.81 23.62
C TYR A 8 46.59 23.59 22.15
N ARG A 9 46.56 22.34 21.67
CA ARG A 9 46.12 21.98 20.31
C ARG A 9 44.61 22.18 20.07
N PHE A 10 43.75 22.03 21.09
CA PHE A 10 42.31 22.20 20.93
C PHE A 10 41.91 23.68 20.80
N CYS A 11 42.57 24.57 21.55
CA CYS A 11 42.32 26.01 21.45
C CYS A 11 42.74 26.59 20.09
N VAL A 12 43.85 26.11 19.51
CA VAL A 12 44.32 26.57 18.19
C VAL A 12 43.36 26.15 17.07
N ILE A 13 42.80 24.93 17.15
CA ILE A 13 41.80 24.46 16.17
C ILE A 13 40.49 25.24 16.29
N LEU A 14 40.04 25.52 17.52
CA LEU A 14 38.83 26.32 17.77
C LEU A 14 39.00 27.77 17.29
N ILE A 15 40.17 28.38 17.51
CA ILE A 15 40.46 29.73 17.01
C ILE A 15 40.54 29.73 15.47
N GLY A 16 41.14 28.70 14.86
CA GLY A 16 41.18 28.55 13.40
C GLY A 16 39.80 28.38 12.77
N LEU A 17 38.92 27.59 13.40
CA LEU A 17 37.52 27.44 12.97
C LEU A 17 36.71 28.74 13.14
N LEU A 18 36.97 29.50 14.21
CA LEU A 18 36.30 30.79 14.42
C LEU A 18 36.73 31.82 13.38
N LEU A 19 38.03 31.89 13.05
CA LEU A 19 38.55 32.81 12.03
C LEU A 19 38.09 32.46 10.62
N THR A 20 37.96 31.16 10.29
CA THR A 20 37.41 30.73 9.00
C THR A 20 35.92 31.01 8.89
N LEU A 21 35.15 30.84 9.97
CA LEU A 21 33.73 31.22 10.00
C LEU A 21 33.53 32.74 9.87
N LEU A 22 34.39 33.55 10.49
CA LEU A 22 34.36 35.01 10.34
C LEU A 22 34.72 35.44 8.90
N ALA A 23 35.69 34.79 8.26
CA ALA A 23 36.03 35.07 6.86
C ALA A 23 34.89 34.69 5.89
N ILE A 24 34.20 33.57 6.13
CA ILE A 24 33.02 33.17 5.35
C ILE A 24 31.87 34.17 5.56
N TYR A 25 31.66 34.63 6.79
CA TYR A 25 30.65 35.63 7.12
C TYR A 25 30.90 36.98 6.40
N ASP A 26 32.15 37.43 6.32
CA ASP A 26 32.53 38.65 5.59
C ASP A 26 32.33 38.53 4.08
N ILE A 27 32.56 37.35 3.50
CA ILE A 27 32.29 37.08 2.07
C ILE A 27 30.78 37.11 1.79
N ILE A 28 29.97 36.54 2.70
CA ILE A 28 28.51 36.54 2.58
C ILE A 28 27.96 37.97 2.70
N LEU A 29 28.48 38.78 3.61
CA LEU A 29 28.08 40.20 3.74
C LEU A 29 28.46 41.05 2.52
N LYS A 30 29.62 40.79 1.90
CA LYS A 30 30.03 41.49 0.67
C LYS A 30 29.20 41.12 -0.55
N HIS A 31 28.55 39.96 -0.56
CA HIS A 31 27.71 39.50 -1.68
C HIS A 31 26.21 39.73 -1.51
N THR A 32 25.74 40.27 -0.38
CA THR A 32 24.30 40.36 -0.08
C THR A 32 23.74 41.78 0.04
N ASN A 33 24.44 42.84 -0.41
CA ASN A 33 23.87 44.19 -0.32
C ASN A 33 24.30 45.17 -1.45
N PRO A 34 23.54 45.27 -2.55
CA PRO A 34 23.57 46.43 -3.44
C PRO A 34 22.39 47.37 -3.12
N HIS A 35 22.69 48.60 -2.70
CA HIS A 35 21.87 49.82 -2.61
C HIS A 35 21.81 50.47 -1.21
N ASN A 36 22.69 51.44 -0.97
CA ASN A 36 22.31 52.83 -0.67
C ASN A 36 23.52 53.66 -0.20
N SER A 37 23.99 54.60 -1.02
CA SER A 37 24.34 55.94 -0.53
C SER A 37 24.40 56.91 -1.69
N SER A 38 23.47 57.87 -1.70
CA SER A 38 23.46 59.01 -2.59
C SER A 38 24.10 60.23 -1.94
N LYS A 39 24.67 61.09 -2.80
CA LYS A 39 24.94 62.55 -2.66
C LYS A 39 26.29 62.95 -2.07
N THR A 40 27.09 63.70 -2.86
CA THR A 40 27.12 65.18 -2.81
C THR A 40 27.89 65.84 -3.98
N SER A 41 27.28 66.96 -4.46
CA SER A 41 27.80 68.18 -5.17
C SER A 41 29.05 68.12 -6.08
N ARG A 42 28.92 68.46 -7.38
CA ARG A 42 28.99 69.82 -7.98
C ARG A 42 30.26 70.63 -7.62
N GLN A 43 31.15 70.84 -8.60
CA GLN A 43 31.42 72.16 -9.21
C GLN A 43 32.40 72.07 -10.40
N HIS A 44 32.08 72.86 -11.43
CA HIS A 44 32.82 73.09 -12.68
C HIS A 44 33.94 74.11 -12.50
N THR A 45 35.04 73.93 -13.26
CA THR A 45 35.86 74.91 -14.03
C THR A 45 37.05 74.14 -14.61
N ASN A 46 37.69 74.38 -15.76
CA ASN A 46 37.51 75.12 -17.02
C ASN A 46 38.73 74.70 -17.87
N ASN A 47 38.55 74.55 -19.20
CA ASN A 47 39.56 74.70 -20.29
C ASN A 47 40.84 73.81 -20.23
N ASP A 48 41.37 73.18 -21.28
CA ASP A 48 41.52 73.54 -22.69
C ASP A 48 41.72 72.29 -23.59
N PHE A 49 41.61 72.53 -24.88
CA PHE A 49 41.47 71.60 -26.01
C PHE A 49 42.59 70.58 -26.32
N ASN A 50 42.14 69.50 -26.98
CA ASN A 50 42.77 68.77 -28.10
C ASN A 50 43.86 67.71 -27.84
N ALA A 51 43.40 66.46 -27.71
CA ALA A 51 44.01 65.25 -28.30
C ALA A 51 43.10 64.02 -28.12
N HIS A 52 42.16 64.05 -27.16
CA HIS A 52 41.43 62.87 -26.68
C HIS A 52 40.15 62.53 -27.47
N ASP A 53 39.54 63.49 -28.19
CA ASP A 53 38.24 63.26 -28.85
C ASP A 53 38.30 62.44 -30.14
N LYS A 54 39.46 62.39 -30.82
CA LYS A 54 39.62 61.53 -32.01
C LYS A 54 39.73 60.05 -31.63
N ASP A 55 40.41 59.74 -30.53
CA ASP A 55 40.55 58.36 -30.05
C ASP A 55 39.24 57.83 -29.48
N LEU A 56 38.46 58.68 -28.78
CA LEU A 56 37.13 58.33 -28.31
C LEU A 56 36.13 58.07 -29.45
N TRP A 57 36.23 58.79 -30.58
CA TRP A 57 35.40 58.54 -31.76
C TRP A 57 35.73 57.18 -32.42
N PHE A 58 37.01 56.81 -32.53
CA PHE A 58 37.43 55.50 -33.06
C PHE A 58 37.06 54.35 -32.12
N LEU A 59 37.22 54.52 -30.80
CA LEU A 59 36.82 53.53 -29.80
C LEU A 59 35.30 53.32 -29.81
N ARG A 60 34.50 54.38 -29.94
CA ARG A 60 33.03 54.32 -30.00
C ARG A 60 32.54 53.61 -31.27
N ARG A 61 33.15 53.87 -32.43
CA ARG A 61 32.83 53.12 -33.66
C ARG A 61 33.24 51.66 -33.60
N LYS A 62 34.32 51.32 -32.88
CA LYS A 62 34.76 49.93 -32.69
C LYS A 62 33.82 49.17 -31.74
N THR A 63 33.32 49.82 -30.69
CA THR A 63 32.31 49.26 -29.79
C THR A 63 30.96 49.06 -30.48
N GLU A 64 30.47 50.06 -31.24
CA GLU A 64 29.22 49.92 -32.01
C GLU A 64 29.28 48.81 -33.07
N LYS A 65 30.46 48.56 -33.67
CA LYS A 65 30.66 47.48 -34.64
C LYS A 65 30.68 46.10 -33.97
N ASN A 66 31.24 46.00 -32.77
CA ASN A 66 31.25 44.78 -31.96
C ASN A 66 29.86 44.46 -31.40
N GLU A 67 29.12 45.46 -30.91
CA GLU A 67 27.73 45.27 -30.46
C GLU A 67 26.81 44.82 -31.60
N ARG A 68 26.99 45.36 -32.81
CA ARG A 68 26.25 44.89 -34.00
C ARG A 68 26.59 43.44 -34.37
N GLN A 69 27.85 43.03 -34.22
CA GLN A 69 28.27 41.65 -34.46
C GLN A 69 27.71 40.70 -33.40
N GLU A 70 27.69 41.09 -32.12
CA GLU A 70 27.09 40.29 -31.04
C GLU A 70 25.57 40.16 -31.19
N VAL A 71 24.87 41.22 -31.62
CA VAL A 71 23.42 41.15 -31.91
C VAL A 71 23.13 40.25 -33.11
N LEU A 72 23.97 40.27 -34.15
CA LEU A 72 23.86 39.37 -35.30
C LEU A 72 24.11 37.91 -34.90
N HIS A 73 25.13 37.66 -34.08
CA HIS A 73 25.45 36.32 -33.57
C HIS A 73 24.36 35.78 -32.63
N GLY A 74 23.79 36.64 -31.79
CA GLY A 74 22.65 36.32 -30.93
C GLY A 74 21.39 35.95 -31.72
N LYS A 75 21.10 36.68 -32.81
CA LYS A 75 19.98 36.33 -33.72
C LYS A 75 20.21 35.01 -34.45
N GLN A 76 21.45 34.70 -34.81
CA GLN A 76 21.82 33.45 -35.48
C GLN A 76 21.64 32.25 -34.55
N LEU A 77 22.09 32.36 -33.29
CA LEU A 77 21.87 31.36 -32.24
C LEU A 77 20.38 31.15 -31.92
N GLN A 78 19.58 32.22 -31.94
CA GLN A 78 18.13 32.12 -31.72
C GLN A 78 17.42 31.37 -32.86
N THR A 79 17.89 31.57 -34.09
CA THR A 79 17.37 30.88 -35.29
C THR A 79 17.75 29.40 -35.28
N GLU A 80 18.97 29.05 -34.85
CA GLU A 80 19.39 27.65 -34.69
C GLU A 80 18.64 26.95 -33.56
N LYS A 81 18.36 27.66 -32.46
CA LYS A 81 17.55 27.14 -31.35
C LYS A 81 16.12 26.81 -31.80
N GLN A 82 15.49 27.68 -32.60
CA GLN A 82 14.16 27.40 -33.16
C GLN A 82 14.16 26.18 -34.10
N LYS A 83 15.20 26.03 -34.94
CA LYS A 83 15.34 24.84 -35.80
C LYS A 83 15.53 23.55 -34.99
N PHE A 84 16.24 23.62 -33.88
CA PHE A 84 16.44 22.48 -32.99
C PHE A 84 15.13 22.09 -32.28
N GLU A 85 14.36 23.08 -31.81
CA GLU A 85 13.04 22.87 -31.20
C GLU A 85 12.01 22.28 -32.20
N GLU A 86 12.03 22.70 -33.47
CA GLU A 86 11.21 22.09 -34.53
C GLU A 86 11.62 20.63 -34.84
N GLN A 87 12.91 20.33 -34.86
CA GLN A 87 13.41 18.96 -35.04
C GLN A 87 13.03 18.06 -33.86
N GLU A 88 13.11 18.57 -32.63
CA GLU A 88 12.71 17.84 -31.43
C GLU A 88 11.20 17.55 -31.42
N GLN A 89 10.39 18.51 -31.86
CA GLN A 89 8.93 18.36 -31.96
C GLN A 89 8.54 17.34 -33.05
N THR A 90 9.26 17.33 -34.18
CA THR A 90 9.08 16.35 -35.26
C THR A 90 9.46 14.94 -34.79
N HIS A 91 10.53 14.82 -34.00
CA HIS A 91 10.95 13.54 -33.43
C HIS A 91 9.97 13.02 -32.37
N LYS A 92 9.42 13.90 -31.53
CA LYS A 92 8.35 13.59 -30.55
C LYS A 92 7.05 13.14 -31.23
N ASN A 93 6.67 13.75 -32.35
CA ASN A 93 5.49 13.34 -33.11
C ASN A 93 5.67 11.98 -33.80
N THR A 94 6.89 11.70 -34.30
CA THR A 94 7.24 10.40 -34.90
C THR A 94 7.28 9.29 -33.84
N GLN A 95 7.78 9.58 -32.63
CA GLN A 95 7.72 8.65 -31.48
C GLN A 95 6.28 8.38 -31.03
N LYS A 96 5.42 9.40 -30.94
CA LYS A 96 3.99 9.23 -30.59
C LYS A 96 3.23 8.33 -31.57
N GLN A 97 3.52 8.41 -32.87
CA GLN A 97 2.94 7.51 -33.87
C GLN A 97 3.46 6.08 -33.74
N SER A 98 4.71 5.88 -33.29
CA SER A 98 5.26 4.52 -33.02
C SER A 98 4.74 3.89 -31.70
N PHE A 99 4.38 4.71 -30.70
CA PHE A 99 3.83 4.24 -29.42
C PHE A 99 2.34 3.86 -29.52
N ALA A 100 1.55 4.57 -30.35
CA ALA A 100 0.15 4.22 -30.59
C ALA A 100 -0.05 2.83 -31.24
N ALA A 101 1.01 2.25 -31.85
CA ALA A 101 0.99 0.91 -32.41
C ALA A 101 1.46 -0.20 -31.43
N LYS A 102 1.91 0.14 -30.21
CA LYS A 102 2.46 -0.82 -29.23
C LYS A 102 1.65 -0.98 -27.93
N ASP A 103 0.64 -0.16 -27.68
CA ASP A 103 -0.19 -0.23 -26.45
C ASP A 103 -1.32 -1.28 -26.46
N ALA A 104 -1.17 -2.36 -27.24
CA ALA A 104 -2.12 -3.47 -27.29
C ALA A 104 -1.54 -4.82 -26.81
N VAL A 105 -0.49 -4.83 -26.00
CA VAL A 105 0.03 -6.06 -25.40
C VAL A 105 -0.05 -5.97 -23.87
N ILE A 106 -1.10 -6.59 -23.34
CA ILE A 106 -1.22 -7.03 -21.96
C ILE A 106 -0.13 -8.10 -21.75
N ASP A 107 0.75 -7.93 -20.76
CA ASP A 107 1.87 -8.84 -20.48
C ASP A 107 1.35 -10.13 -19.77
N PRO A 108 1.39 -11.31 -20.43
CA PRO A 108 0.86 -12.56 -19.90
C PRO A 108 1.78 -13.24 -18.86
N ASP A 109 3.05 -12.86 -18.72
CA ASP A 109 4.01 -13.62 -17.91
C ASP A 109 3.82 -13.42 -16.39
N LEU A 110 3.22 -12.30 -15.97
CA LEU A 110 2.86 -12.06 -14.57
C LEU A 110 1.61 -12.85 -14.15
N ASP A 111 0.69 -13.09 -15.07
CA ASP A 111 -0.50 -13.93 -14.84
C ASP A 111 -0.16 -15.42 -14.89
N VAL A 112 0.80 -15.86 -15.72
CA VAL A 112 1.22 -17.28 -15.79
C VAL A 112 1.73 -17.79 -14.44
N VAL A 113 2.55 -17.00 -13.71
CA VAL A 113 3.06 -17.41 -12.39
C VAL A 113 1.94 -17.46 -11.34
N VAL A 114 0.95 -16.57 -11.42
CA VAL A 114 -0.21 -16.54 -10.52
C VAL A 114 -1.22 -17.65 -10.85
N ILE A 115 -1.37 -17.99 -12.13
CA ILE A 115 -2.23 -19.08 -12.62
C ILE A 115 -1.61 -20.43 -12.26
N GLU A 116 -0.29 -20.62 -12.40
CA GLU A 116 0.40 -21.83 -11.95
C GLU A 116 0.24 -22.03 -10.43
N GLY A 117 0.35 -20.96 -9.63
CA GLY A 117 0.10 -21.02 -8.18
C GLY A 117 -1.35 -21.41 -7.83
N LYS A 118 -2.35 -20.85 -8.53
CA LYS A 118 -3.76 -21.24 -8.37
C LYS A 118 -4.04 -22.69 -8.81
N MET A 119 -3.45 -23.12 -9.92
CA MET A 119 -3.61 -24.47 -10.46
C MET A 119 -2.98 -25.50 -9.51
N LEU A 120 -1.82 -25.22 -8.93
CA LEU A 120 -1.19 -26.05 -7.91
C LEU A 120 -2.03 -26.14 -6.63
N ARG A 121 -2.69 -25.03 -6.23
CA ARG A 121 -3.63 -25.01 -5.10
C ARG A 121 -4.84 -25.92 -5.33
N GLU A 122 -5.47 -25.82 -6.50
CA GLU A 122 -6.62 -26.67 -6.86
C GLU A 122 -6.24 -28.15 -6.96
N LEU A 123 -5.09 -28.47 -7.57
CA LEU A 123 -4.55 -29.83 -7.63
C LEU A 123 -4.27 -30.40 -6.23
N ARG A 124 -3.79 -29.57 -5.30
CA ARG A 124 -3.51 -29.99 -3.93
C ARG A 124 -4.77 -30.18 -3.11
N GLU A 125 -5.74 -29.28 -3.23
CA GLU A 125 -7.06 -29.41 -2.59
C GLU A 125 -7.79 -30.66 -3.09
N ARG A 126 -7.71 -30.96 -4.39
CA ARG A 126 -8.25 -32.19 -4.98
C ARG A 126 -7.59 -33.43 -4.39
N LYS A 127 -6.26 -33.49 -4.33
CA LYS A 127 -5.53 -34.61 -3.69
C LYS A 127 -5.87 -34.76 -2.22
N LEU A 128 -6.12 -33.65 -1.50
CA LEU A 128 -6.52 -33.69 -0.10
C LEU A 128 -7.94 -34.27 0.07
N ARG A 129 -8.89 -33.89 -0.80
CA ARG A 129 -10.25 -34.44 -0.83
C ARG A 129 -10.25 -35.93 -1.17
N GLU A 130 -9.46 -36.35 -2.15
CA GLU A 130 -9.27 -37.76 -2.52
C GLU A 130 -8.67 -38.57 -1.35
N LYS A 131 -7.66 -38.04 -0.65
CA LYS A 131 -7.10 -38.67 0.56
C LYS A 131 -8.12 -38.77 1.70
N LYS A 132 -8.97 -37.75 1.88
CA LYS A 132 -10.01 -37.74 2.91
C LYS A 132 -11.07 -38.79 2.63
N GLN A 133 -11.57 -38.86 1.39
CA GLN A 133 -12.51 -39.90 0.96
C GLN A 133 -11.92 -41.30 1.10
N THR A 134 -10.63 -41.49 0.77
CA THR A 134 -9.95 -42.79 0.93
C THR A 134 -9.86 -43.19 2.41
N ARG A 135 -9.57 -42.24 3.32
CA ARG A 135 -9.55 -42.50 4.77
C ARG A 135 -10.93 -42.83 5.33
N GLU A 136 -11.97 -42.11 4.88
CA GLU A 136 -13.36 -42.36 5.29
C GLU A 136 -13.85 -43.73 4.78
N GLN A 137 -13.51 -44.12 3.55
CA GLN A 137 -13.79 -45.46 3.03
C GLN A 137 -13.08 -46.55 3.85
N GLN A 138 -11.78 -46.39 4.11
CA GLN A 138 -11.02 -47.35 4.94
C GLN A 138 -11.50 -47.44 6.40
N GLN A 139 -12.10 -46.37 6.93
CA GLN A 139 -12.67 -46.34 8.28
C GLN A 139 -14.04 -47.03 8.29
N THR A 140 -14.85 -46.80 7.27
CA THR A 140 -16.15 -47.47 7.06
C THR A 140 -15.96 -48.98 6.83
N GLU A 141 -14.91 -49.37 6.11
CA GLU A 141 -14.60 -50.78 5.82
C GLU A 141 -14.05 -51.50 7.05
N ARG A 142 -13.25 -50.82 7.90
CA ARG A 142 -12.84 -51.33 9.22
C ARG A 142 -14.00 -51.46 10.20
N GLN A 143 -14.98 -50.57 10.15
CA GLN A 143 -16.22 -50.69 10.94
C GLN A 143 -17.12 -51.82 10.44
N ARG A 144 -17.14 -52.12 9.14
CA ARG A 144 -17.84 -53.28 8.58
C ARG A 144 -17.16 -54.60 8.93
N GLN A 145 -15.83 -54.65 8.98
CA GLN A 145 -15.08 -55.86 9.34
C GLN A 145 -15.09 -56.16 10.85
N SER A 146 -15.43 -55.20 11.70
CA SER A 146 -15.56 -55.38 13.16
C SER A 146 -16.99 -55.69 13.64
N GLY A 147 -17.98 -55.71 12.73
CA GLY A 147 -19.40 -55.85 13.06
C GLY A 147 -20.06 -57.21 12.78
N GLN A 148 -19.32 -58.25 12.40
CA GLN A 148 -19.91 -59.59 12.20
C GLN A 148 -19.76 -60.47 13.44
N GLY A 149 -20.80 -60.46 14.28
CA GLY A 149 -20.97 -61.38 15.39
C GLY A 149 -22.37 -61.32 16.01
N VAL A 150 -23.20 -62.30 15.63
CA VAL A 150 -24.38 -62.83 16.36
C VAL A 150 -25.73 -62.07 16.27
N GLY A 151 -26.64 -62.60 15.44
CA GLY A 151 -27.87 -63.27 15.91
C GLY A 151 -29.21 -62.51 16.06
N ASN A 152 -30.08 -62.65 15.02
CA ASN A 152 -31.55 -62.82 15.01
C ASN A 152 -32.50 -61.98 15.89
N GLN A 153 -33.46 -61.27 15.27
CA GLN A 153 -34.87 -61.72 15.10
C GLN A 153 -35.69 -60.77 14.19
N GLN A 154 -36.80 -61.31 13.67
CA GLN A 154 -37.62 -60.91 12.52
C GLN A 154 -38.57 -59.72 12.77
N GLU A 155 -38.83 -58.89 11.74
CA GLU A 155 -40.13 -58.73 11.05
C GLU A 155 -40.04 -57.75 9.84
N LEU A 156 -40.79 -58.04 8.78
CA LEU A 156 -40.95 -57.37 7.45
C LEU A 156 -42.47 -57.10 7.25
N PRO A 157 -42.96 -56.47 6.16
CA PRO A 157 -42.49 -55.35 5.33
C PRO A 157 -43.60 -54.33 4.97
N THR A 158 -43.24 -53.17 4.36
CA THR A 158 -44.09 -52.57 3.31
C THR A 158 -43.26 -51.92 2.20
N ALA A 159 -43.50 -52.44 0.97
CA ALA A 159 -43.26 -52.01 -0.43
C ALA A 159 -42.62 -50.63 -0.70
N GLN A 160 -41.52 -50.50 -1.48
CA GLN A 160 -41.26 -50.72 -2.93
C GLN A 160 -41.71 -49.59 -3.92
N SER A 161 -40.70 -48.86 -4.44
CA SER A 161 -40.37 -48.49 -5.85
C SER A 161 -41.28 -47.54 -6.68
N PRO A 162 -40.88 -47.01 -7.87
CA PRO A 162 -39.55 -46.90 -8.54
C PRO A 162 -39.25 -45.54 -9.29
N TYR A 163 -38.01 -45.42 -9.83
CA TYR A 163 -37.53 -44.62 -11.00
C TYR A 163 -37.02 -43.16 -10.85
N PRO A 164 -36.08 -42.73 -11.73
CA PRO A 164 -34.86 -42.02 -11.35
C PRO A 164 -34.82 -40.56 -11.83
N GLY A 165 -34.27 -39.67 -11.01
CA GLY A 165 -34.09 -38.26 -11.34
C GLY A 165 -32.87 -38.02 -12.24
N PHE A 166 -33.13 -37.38 -13.38
CA PHE A 166 -32.20 -36.61 -14.21
C PHE A 166 -31.21 -35.77 -13.38
N ASP A 167 -29.91 -35.86 -13.71
CA ASP A 167 -28.86 -34.97 -13.19
C ASP A 167 -28.43 -33.97 -14.30
N PRO A 168 -28.74 -32.66 -14.18
CA PRO A 168 -28.35 -31.63 -15.14
C PRO A 168 -26.85 -31.26 -15.12
N ASP A 169 -26.07 -31.73 -14.15
CA ASP A 169 -24.65 -31.37 -14.01
C ASP A 169 -23.72 -32.25 -14.87
N LEU A 170 -24.19 -33.39 -15.37
CA LEU A 170 -23.35 -34.32 -16.15
C LEU A 170 -23.10 -33.84 -17.59
N ASP A 171 -24.04 -33.15 -18.22
CA ASP A 171 -23.91 -32.68 -19.62
C ASP A 171 -23.04 -31.42 -19.75
N VAL A 172 -22.98 -30.57 -18.72
CA VAL A 172 -22.08 -29.40 -18.68
C VAL A 172 -20.62 -29.83 -18.56
N VAL A 173 -20.35 -30.96 -17.89
CA VAL A 173 -19.01 -31.55 -17.75
C VAL A 173 -18.53 -32.17 -19.07
N ILE A 174 -19.42 -32.81 -19.83
CA ILE A 174 -19.08 -33.39 -21.14
C ILE A 174 -18.81 -32.29 -22.18
N ILE A 175 -19.57 -31.19 -22.16
CA ILE A 175 -19.35 -30.05 -23.07
C ILE A 175 -18.05 -29.29 -22.71
N LYS A 176 -17.77 -29.05 -21.42
CA LYS A 176 -16.50 -28.43 -20.98
C LYS A 176 -15.28 -29.32 -21.28
N GLY A 177 -15.41 -30.64 -21.15
CA GLY A 177 -14.35 -31.60 -21.50
C GLY A 177 -14.05 -31.65 -23.00
N ARG A 178 -15.05 -31.46 -23.87
CA ARG A 178 -14.87 -31.38 -25.32
C ARG A 178 -14.23 -30.06 -25.76
N ILE A 179 -14.58 -28.94 -25.11
CA ILE A 179 -13.95 -27.62 -25.37
C ILE A 179 -12.46 -27.64 -24.96
N LEU A 180 -12.14 -28.22 -23.80
CA LEU A 180 -10.76 -28.34 -23.33
C LEU A 180 -9.90 -29.22 -24.25
N LYS A 181 -10.44 -30.34 -24.75
CA LYS A 181 -9.73 -31.19 -25.73
C LYS A 181 -9.49 -30.48 -27.06
N GLU A 182 -10.42 -29.68 -27.55
CA GLU A 182 -10.22 -28.93 -28.78
C GLU A 182 -9.25 -27.75 -28.57
N GLN A 183 -9.23 -27.12 -27.39
CA GLN A 183 -8.23 -26.10 -27.02
C GLN A 183 -6.82 -26.69 -26.90
N GLU A 184 -6.65 -27.89 -26.32
CA GLU A 184 -5.35 -28.59 -26.29
C GLU A 184 -4.87 -28.97 -27.70
N LYS A 185 -5.79 -29.37 -28.59
CA LYS A 185 -5.49 -29.67 -29.99
C LYS A 185 -5.04 -28.43 -30.76
N GLN A 186 -5.69 -27.28 -30.53
CA GLN A 186 -5.26 -25.99 -31.09
C GLN A 186 -3.90 -25.54 -30.55
N LEU A 187 -3.63 -25.74 -29.26
CA LEU A 187 -2.33 -25.45 -28.66
C LEU A 187 -1.21 -26.34 -29.22
N ARG A 188 -1.49 -27.62 -29.49
CA ARG A 188 -0.55 -28.53 -30.16
C ARG A 188 -0.25 -28.11 -31.60
N LEU A 189 -1.26 -27.69 -32.35
CA LEU A 189 -1.10 -27.17 -33.71
C LEU A 189 -0.29 -25.86 -33.71
N GLN A 190 -0.50 -24.97 -32.74
CA GLN A 190 0.32 -23.77 -32.56
C GLN A 190 1.78 -24.10 -32.21
N ARG A 191 2.03 -25.08 -31.34
CA ARG A 191 3.40 -25.54 -31.03
C ARG A 191 4.09 -26.16 -32.24
N GLN A 192 3.38 -26.98 -33.02
CA GLN A 192 3.92 -27.52 -34.28
C GLN A 192 4.22 -26.40 -35.29
N SER A 193 3.36 -25.38 -35.40
CA SER A 193 3.62 -24.20 -36.24
C SER A 193 4.84 -23.39 -35.77
N GLN A 194 5.06 -23.27 -34.45
CA GLN A 194 6.21 -22.57 -33.89
C GLN A 194 7.50 -23.38 -34.03
N GLU A 195 7.46 -24.71 -33.95
CA GLU A 195 8.60 -25.59 -34.23
C GLU A 195 8.97 -25.62 -35.72
N LEU A 196 7.98 -25.60 -36.61
CA LEU A 196 8.20 -25.43 -38.06
C LEU A 196 8.79 -24.05 -38.38
N SER A 197 8.38 -23.00 -37.68
CA SER A 197 8.96 -21.66 -37.81
C SER A 197 10.40 -21.59 -37.26
N LYS A 198 10.75 -22.39 -36.24
CA LYS A 198 12.12 -22.48 -35.70
C LYS A 198 13.05 -23.31 -36.59
N ARG A 199 12.55 -24.36 -37.24
CA ARG A 199 13.32 -25.11 -38.25
C ARG A 199 13.61 -24.30 -39.51
N ASN A 200 12.78 -23.29 -39.83
CA ASN A 200 13.01 -22.38 -40.95
C ASN A 200 13.96 -21.21 -40.64
N SER A 201 14.45 -21.08 -39.39
CA SER A 201 15.39 -20.03 -38.97
C SER A 201 16.85 -20.50 -38.80
N GLU A 202 17.14 -21.78 -39.03
CA GLU A 202 18.50 -22.32 -39.06
C GLU A 202 18.82 -22.75 -40.50
N GLY A 203 19.49 -21.87 -41.26
CA GLY A 203 19.91 -22.15 -42.62
C GLY A 203 21.11 -23.12 -42.67
N PRO A 204 21.12 -24.13 -43.56
CA PRO A 204 22.31 -24.91 -43.86
C PRO A 204 23.16 -24.21 -44.94
N GLN A 205 24.48 -24.37 -44.78
CA GLN A 205 25.50 -24.03 -45.78
C GLN A 205 25.34 -24.87 -47.05
N ASP A 206 25.79 -24.28 -48.17
CA ASP A 206 25.71 -24.73 -49.56
C ASP A 206 26.06 -26.21 -49.84
N LEU A 207 25.33 -26.84 -50.78
CA LEU A 207 25.87 -27.34 -52.07
C LEU A 207 24.81 -28.12 -52.91
N HIS A 208 24.62 -27.65 -54.16
CA HIS A 208 24.24 -28.36 -55.40
C HIS A 208 22.79 -28.86 -55.69
N HIS A 209 22.33 -28.51 -56.91
CA HIS A 209 21.08 -28.80 -57.67
C HIS A 209 21.05 -30.23 -58.29
N PRO A 210 20.02 -30.66 -59.08
CA PRO A 210 18.56 -30.36 -59.09
C PRO A 210 17.66 -31.64 -59.26
N HIS A 211 16.32 -31.55 -59.08
CA HIS A 211 15.26 -32.06 -59.99
C HIS A 211 13.83 -32.08 -59.37
N GLN A 212 12.93 -31.30 -60.01
CA GLN A 212 11.59 -31.64 -60.55
C GLN A 212 10.44 -32.36 -59.78
N HIS A 213 9.25 -31.76 -59.97
CA HIS A 213 7.90 -32.33 -60.22
C HIS A 213 6.83 -32.48 -59.08
N HIS A 214 5.81 -31.61 -59.21
CA HIS A 214 4.35 -31.86 -59.35
C HIS A 214 3.37 -32.12 -58.16
N GLN A 215 2.38 -31.20 -58.12
CA GLN A 215 0.90 -31.39 -58.12
C GLN A 215 0.06 -31.65 -56.84
N GLN A 216 -0.82 -30.66 -56.56
CA GLN A 216 -2.31 -30.71 -56.46
C GLN A 216 -3.03 -31.61 -55.43
N GLN A 217 -3.93 -31.05 -54.59
CA GLN A 217 -5.41 -30.97 -54.80
C GLN A 217 -6.25 -30.64 -53.52
N GLN A 218 -7.06 -29.58 -53.67
CA GLN A 218 -8.43 -29.19 -53.25
C GLN A 218 -9.39 -29.99 -52.29
N ASN A 219 -10.08 -29.17 -51.44
CA ASN A 219 -11.54 -28.92 -51.25
C ASN A 219 -12.54 -29.73 -50.35
N ASN A 220 -13.34 -28.90 -49.63
CA ASN A 220 -14.80 -28.98 -49.27
C ASN A 220 -15.24 -29.95 -48.13
N HIS A 221 -16.28 -29.73 -47.27
CA HIS A 221 -17.51 -28.91 -47.36
C HIS A 221 -18.32 -28.79 -46.02
N HIS A 222 -19.16 -27.74 -45.93
CA HIS A 222 -20.55 -27.64 -45.41
C HIS A 222 -20.98 -27.36 -43.93
N GLN A 223 -21.94 -26.41 -43.85
CA GLN A 223 -22.76 -25.87 -42.74
C GLN A 223 -24.11 -26.63 -42.60
N GLN A 224 -24.85 -26.50 -41.47
CA GLN A 224 -26.05 -25.62 -41.31
C GLN A 224 -26.93 -25.86 -40.04
N GLN A 225 -27.60 -24.75 -39.61
CA GLN A 225 -28.91 -24.57 -38.92
C GLN A 225 -29.09 -24.86 -37.41
N GLN A 226 -30.05 -24.27 -36.67
CA GLN A 226 -30.57 -22.90 -36.45
C GLN A 226 -31.64 -22.97 -35.31
N GLN A 227 -31.65 -21.98 -34.40
CA GLN A 227 -32.69 -21.36 -33.53
C GLN A 227 -34.01 -22.08 -33.09
N LEU A 228 -34.46 -21.85 -31.82
CA LEU A 228 -35.64 -21.03 -31.43
C LEU A 228 -36.08 -21.13 -29.93
N GLN A 229 -36.39 -19.96 -29.34
CA GLN A 229 -37.48 -19.59 -28.38
C GLN A 229 -37.46 -19.82 -26.83
N LYS A 230 -37.95 -18.77 -26.13
CA LYS A 230 -38.49 -18.58 -24.75
C LYS A 230 -39.92 -17.98 -24.90
N PRO A 231 -40.77 -17.65 -23.88
CA PRO A 231 -40.73 -17.77 -22.38
C PRO A 231 -42.06 -18.26 -21.71
N GLN A 232 -42.13 -18.45 -20.36
CA GLN A 232 -43.25 -18.02 -19.47
C GLN A 232 -43.01 -18.26 -17.95
N GLN A 233 -43.90 -17.69 -17.11
CA GLN A 233 -43.75 -17.16 -15.75
C GLN A 233 -44.31 -18.04 -14.59
N GLN A 234 -43.89 -17.67 -13.35
CA GLN A 234 -44.55 -17.71 -12.02
C GLN A 234 -44.80 -19.07 -11.29
N GLN A 235 -44.19 -19.23 -10.11
CA GLN A 235 -44.88 -19.07 -8.80
C GLN A 235 -43.91 -19.15 -7.60
N GLN A 236 -44.27 -18.41 -6.56
CA GLN A 236 -43.58 -18.17 -5.29
C GLN A 236 -43.70 -19.34 -4.30
N GLN A 237 -42.71 -19.52 -3.41
CA GLN A 237 -42.94 -19.58 -1.96
C GLN A 237 -41.62 -19.43 -1.16
N GLN A 238 -41.77 -18.82 0.02
CA GLN A 238 -40.80 -18.04 0.78
C GLN A 238 -40.11 -18.85 1.89
N GLN A 239 -38.86 -18.51 2.24
CA GLN A 239 -38.33 -18.56 3.61
C GLN A 239 -37.31 -17.42 3.84
N PRO A 240 -37.22 -16.82 5.05
CA PRO A 240 -36.65 -15.50 5.26
C PRO A 240 -35.14 -15.53 5.56
N ARG A 241 -34.34 -14.77 4.82
CA ARG A 241 -33.00 -14.33 5.25
C ARG A 241 -33.08 -12.85 5.60
N HIS A 242 -32.64 -12.53 6.82
CA HIS A 242 -32.33 -11.18 7.23
C HIS A 242 -31.19 -10.61 6.37
N GLU A 243 -31.53 -9.89 5.31
CA GLU A 243 -30.63 -8.94 4.66
C GLU A 243 -30.69 -7.61 5.39
N HIS A 244 -29.69 -7.34 6.23
CA HIS A 244 -29.29 -5.99 6.60
C HIS A 244 -27.76 -5.92 6.67
N GLN A 245 -27.15 -5.83 5.49
CA GLN A 245 -25.85 -5.19 5.34
C GLN A 245 -25.88 -4.45 4.00
N GLU A 246 -26.37 -3.20 4.06
CA GLU A 246 -25.96 -2.20 3.09
C GLU A 246 -24.43 -2.21 3.03
N ASN A 247 -23.89 -2.53 1.86
CA ASN A 247 -22.51 -2.27 1.51
C ASN A 247 -22.22 -0.78 1.71
N LYS A 248 -21.78 -0.40 2.92
CA LYS A 248 -21.19 0.90 3.19
C LYS A 248 -19.78 0.91 2.62
N THR A 249 -19.70 1.00 1.30
CA THR A 249 -18.60 1.74 0.70
C THR A 249 -18.77 3.18 1.16
N LEU A 250 -18.03 3.61 2.19
CA LEU A 250 -17.72 5.03 2.32
C LEU A 250 -17.09 5.43 0.99
N LYS A 251 -17.92 6.01 0.11
CA LYS A 251 -17.44 6.61 -1.13
C LYS A 251 -16.46 7.69 -0.67
N GLN A 252 -15.16 7.43 -0.84
CA GLN A 252 -14.24 8.54 -1.01
C GLN A 252 -14.88 9.43 -2.09
N PRO A 253 -15.04 10.74 -1.87
CA PRO A 253 -15.62 11.59 -2.90
C PRO A 253 -14.79 11.36 -4.16
N ASN A 254 -15.40 10.82 -5.22
CA ASN A 254 -14.83 10.82 -6.57
C ASN A 254 -14.83 12.27 -7.08
N THR A 255 -14.13 13.16 -6.38
CA THR A 255 -13.90 14.52 -6.82
C THR A 255 -12.56 14.52 -7.53
N VAL A 256 -12.60 14.69 -8.85
CA VAL A 256 -11.40 14.87 -9.66
C VAL A 256 -10.54 15.95 -9.01
N ALA A 257 -9.28 15.63 -8.71
CA ALA A 257 -8.33 16.58 -8.14
C ALA A 257 -8.25 17.84 -9.01
N THR A 258 -8.47 19.01 -8.41
CA THR A 258 -8.43 20.31 -9.12
C THR A 258 -7.01 20.60 -9.61
N PRO A 259 -6.81 21.43 -10.66
CA PRO A 259 -5.47 21.80 -11.11
C PRO A 259 -4.57 22.36 -10.00
N VAL A 260 -5.15 23.14 -9.08
CA VAL A 260 -4.46 23.69 -7.90
C VAL A 260 -4.01 22.56 -6.97
N PHE A 261 -4.93 21.65 -6.62
CA PHE A 261 -4.61 20.53 -5.72
C PHE A 261 -3.58 19.58 -6.32
N ARG A 262 -3.68 19.28 -7.63
CA ARG A 262 -2.70 18.49 -8.37
C ARG A 262 -1.31 19.12 -8.30
N LYS A 263 -1.21 20.45 -8.46
CA LYS A 263 0.05 21.17 -8.30
C LYS A 263 0.59 21.06 -6.87
N GLN A 264 -0.25 21.25 -5.86
CA GLN A 264 0.16 21.12 -4.45
C GLN A 264 0.68 19.72 -4.13
N LEU A 265 0.04 18.66 -4.63
CA LEU A 265 0.53 17.29 -4.50
C LEU A 265 1.89 17.10 -5.17
N LYS A 266 2.05 17.63 -6.40
CA LYS A 266 3.32 17.56 -7.12
C LYS A 266 4.44 18.28 -6.38
N ASP A 267 4.17 19.45 -5.81
CA ASP A 267 5.14 20.24 -5.05
C ASP A 267 5.64 19.49 -3.79
N ILE A 268 4.86 18.54 -3.26
CA ILE A 268 5.26 17.65 -2.15
C ILE A 268 5.67 16.24 -2.62
N GLY A 269 5.83 16.03 -3.92
CA GLY A 269 6.34 14.79 -4.51
C GLY A 269 5.35 13.64 -4.56
N LEU A 270 4.06 13.93 -4.74
CA LEU A 270 2.97 12.95 -4.77
C LEU A 270 2.11 13.06 -6.04
N GLU A 271 1.47 11.95 -6.42
CA GLU A 271 0.49 11.90 -7.50
C GLU A 271 -0.95 11.84 -6.96
N PRO A 272 -1.94 12.41 -7.67
CA PRO A 272 -3.35 12.27 -7.33
C PRO A 272 -3.79 10.83 -7.46
N ILE A 273 -4.46 10.29 -6.43
CA ILE A 273 -4.96 8.92 -6.44
C ILE A 273 -5.84 8.64 -7.66
N GLU A 274 -6.60 9.63 -8.14
CA GLU A 274 -7.50 9.56 -9.30
C GLU A 274 -6.82 9.01 -10.55
N ASP A 275 -5.53 9.28 -10.72
CA ASP A 275 -4.76 8.94 -11.92
C ASP A 275 -4.32 7.46 -11.93
N HIS A 276 -4.51 6.73 -10.83
CA HIS A 276 -4.10 5.33 -10.70
C HIS A 276 -5.28 4.36 -10.76
N LYS A 277 -5.13 3.23 -11.45
CA LYS A 277 -6.19 2.20 -11.51
C LYS A 277 -6.49 1.56 -10.15
N PHE A 278 -5.45 1.33 -9.34
CA PHE A 278 -5.60 0.70 -8.03
C PHE A 278 -6.09 1.72 -6.99
N LYS A 279 -7.21 1.42 -6.34
CA LYS A 279 -7.82 2.24 -5.27
C LYS A 279 -7.94 1.40 -4.00
N SER A 280 -7.69 2.03 -2.85
CA SER A 280 -7.73 1.37 -1.55
C SER A 280 -8.06 2.40 -0.47
N GLN A 281 -8.68 1.99 0.64
CA GLN A 281 -8.86 2.90 1.78
C GLN A 281 -7.55 3.29 2.46
N TYR A 282 -6.48 2.50 2.28
CA TYR A 282 -5.15 2.83 2.78
C TYR A 282 -4.43 3.85 1.93
N ILE A 283 -4.77 3.97 0.64
CA ILE A 283 -4.11 4.90 -0.28
C ILE A 283 -5.04 6.08 -0.46
N VAL A 284 -4.59 7.27 -0.07
CA VAL A 284 -5.42 8.49 -0.07
C VAL A 284 -4.62 9.66 -0.61
N ASN A 285 -5.33 10.63 -1.18
CA ASN A 285 -4.80 11.97 -1.33
C ASN A 285 -4.62 12.58 0.06
N PRO A 286 -3.42 13.06 0.43
CA PRO A 286 -3.22 13.69 1.73
C PRO A 286 -4.11 14.93 1.84
N LYS A 287 -4.70 15.14 3.01
CA LYS A 287 -5.46 16.36 3.30
C LYS A 287 -4.47 17.52 3.44
N ILE A 288 -4.53 18.46 2.50
CA ILE A 288 -3.74 19.69 2.55
C ILE A 288 -4.63 20.75 3.21
N TYR A 289 -4.44 20.93 4.50
CA TYR A 289 -5.11 21.98 5.24
C TYR A 289 -4.42 23.31 4.95
N GLU A 290 -5.08 24.20 4.21
CA GLU A 290 -4.64 25.59 4.13
C GLU A 290 -4.70 26.20 5.54
N ARG A 291 -3.65 26.91 5.95
CA ARG A 291 -3.72 27.73 7.17
C ARG A 291 -4.89 28.67 6.96
N LYS A 292 -5.95 28.54 7.76
CA LYS A 292 -7.08 29.48 7.75
C LYS A 292 -6.51 30.89 7.76
N PRO A 293 -6.55 31.65 6.64
CA PRO A 293 -6.63 33.08 6.79
C PRO A 293 -7.93 33.29 7.56
N THR A 294 -8.02 34.27 8.44
CA THR A 294 -9.32 34.70 8.96
C THR A 294 -10.22 35.08 7.77
N MET A 295 -10.96 34.12 7.22
CA MET A 295 -11.81 34.31 6.04
C MET A 295 -13.12 33.55 6.22
N LYS A 296 -14.18 34.34 6.05
CA LYS A 296 -15.55 33.92 5.83
C LYS A 296 -15.57 32.78 4.82
N ILE A 297 -16.26 31.71 5.19
CA ILE A 297 -16.46 30.50 4.39
C ILE A 297 -17.06 30.89 3.04
N SER A 298 -16.25 30.88 1.98
CA SER A 298 -16.70 30.99 0.60
C SER A 298 -16.28 29.74 -0.16
N HIS A 299 -16.94 28.63 0.11
CA HIS A 299 -17.31 27.65 -0.91
C HIS A 299 -18.59 26.98 -0.42
N SER A 300 -19.59 26.99 -1.30
CA SER A 300 -20.99 26.61 -1.09
C SER A 300 -21.16 25.24 -0.41
N LEU A 301 -21.38 25.27 0.91
CA LEU A 301 -22.11 24.20 1.59
C LEU A 301 -23.59 24.29 1.19
N PRO A 302 -24.30 23.16 1.02
CA PRO A 302 -25.72 23.16 0.72
C PRO A 302 -26.50 24.03 1.71
N GLU A 303 -27.45 24.81 1.21
CA GLU A 303 -28.13 25.87 1.94
C GLU A 303 -29.00 25.41 3.13
N SER A 304 -29.07 24.11 3.42
CA SER A 304 -29.85 23.53 4.53
C SER A 304 -29.12 23.49 5.88
N THR A 305 -27.84 23.90 5.98
CA THR A 305 -27.06 23.81 7.23
C THR A 305 -26.64 25.15 7.85
N LYS A 306 -27.19 26.28 7.40
CA LYS A 306 -26.81 27.63 7.88
C LYS A 306 -27.14 27.91 9.37
N GLY A 307 -27.86 27.02 10.08
CA GLY A 307 -28.20 27.17 11.50
C GLY A 307 -27.32 26.41 12.51
N ALA A 308 -26.48 25.47 12.08
CA ALA A 308 -25.73 24.56 12.99
C ALA A 308 -24.20 24.75 12.97
N ALA A 309 -23.68 25.64 12.12
CA ALA A 309 -22.27 25.68 11.72
C ALA A 309 -21.29 26.41 12.68
N ASN A 310 -21.66 26.71 13.93
CA ASN A 310 -20.84 27.60 14.79
C ASN A 310 -20.55 27.12 16.23
N LYS A 311 -21.07 25.98 16.71
CA LYS A 311 -20.81 25.55 18.10
C LYS A 311 -19.63 24.58 18.16
N THR A 312 -18.55 24.96 18.84
CA THR A 312 -17.42 24.07 19.16
C THR A 312 -17.93 22.81 19.88
N LYS A 313 -17.47 21.65 19.44
CA LYS A 313 -17.80 20.35 20.02
C LYS A 313 -16.73 19.90 21.00
N LEU A 314 -17.11 19.39 22.16
CA LEU A 314 -16.18 18.92 23.18
C LEU A 314 -15.97 17.40 23.06
N ILE A 315 -14.72 16.98 22.89
CA ILE A 315 -14.28 15.59 22.87
C ILE A 315 -13.47 15.34 24.15
N SER A 316 -13.83 14.33 24.93
CA SER A 316 -13.15 13.99 26.18
C SER A 316 -12.81 12.50 26.24
N PHE A 317 -11.99 12.09 27.20
CA PHE A 317 -11.57 10.71 27.40
C PHE A 317 -12.09 10.14 28.71
N TYR A 318 -12.54 8.88 28.66
CA TYR A 318 -12.85 8.12 29.87
C TYR A 318 -11.60 7.53 30.53
N ASN A 319 -10.73 6.92 29.71
CA ASN A 319 -9.58 6.17 30.19
C ASN A 319 -8.35 6.27 29.26
N ARG A 320 -7.90 7.49 28.97
CA ARG A 320 -6.73 7.73 28.11
C ARG A 320 -5.46 7.12 28.70
N PRO A 321 -4.77 6.20 28.01
CA PRO A 321 -3.52 5.64 28.49
C PRO A 321 -2.34 6.61 28.24
N ARG A 322 -1.31 6.54 29.10
CA ARG A 322 -0.15 7.47 29.05
C ARG A 322 0.60 7.46 27.73
N TRP A 323 0.70 6.31 27.05
CA TRP A 323 1.39 6.20 25.77
C TRP A 323 0.67 6.93 24.62
N PHE A 324 -0.62 7.25 24.80
CA PHE A 324 -1.43 8.03 23.85
C PHE A 324 -1.19 9.54 24.03
N ALA A 325 0.08 9.93 23.96
CA ALA A 325 0.53 11.32 24.01
C ALA A 325 1.56 11.64 22.92
N GLY A 326 2.01 10.63 22.16
CA GLY A 326 2.99 10.81 21.11
C GLY A 326 2.42 11.48 19.85
N PRO A 327 3.26 12.16 19.05
CA PRO A 327 2.85 12.97 17.90
C PRO A 327 2.05 12.20 16.85
N ARG A 328 2.29 10.89 16.70
CA ARG A 328 1.55 10.02 15.77
C ARG A 328 0.07 9.83 16.13
N HIS A 329 -0.31 10.13 17.39
CA HIS A 329 -1.68 10.01 17.91
C HIS A 329 -2.37 11.35 18.09
N THR A 330 -1.64 12.46 18.01
CA THR A 330 -2.13 13.81 18.31
C THR A 330 -2.11 14.72 17.08
N TYR A 331 -2.03 14.16 15.87
CA TYR A 331 -2.00 14.92 14.63
C TYR A 331 -3.31 15.68 14.43
N ASN A 332 -3.23 17.01 14.22
CA ASN A 332 -4.38 17.93 14.20
C ASN A 332 -5.28 17.91 15.44
N MET A 333 -4.80 17.39 16.58
CA MET A 333 -5.61 17.31 17.81
C MET A 333 -5.92 18.69 18.41
N ASP A 334 -5.11 19.72 18.12
CA ASP A 334 -5.42 21.11 18.49
C ASP A 334 -6.56 21.72 17.64
N ASN A 335 -7.00 21.00 16.60
CA ASN A 335 -8.09 21.32 15.71
C ASN A 335 -7.96 22.64 14.93
N LYS A 336 -6.81 23.33 15.04
CA LYS A 336 -6.62 24.68 14.44
C LYS A 336 -6.66 24.66 12.91
N MET A 337 -6.22 23.56 12.33
CA MET A 337 -6.17 23.34 10.88
C MET A 337 -7.45 22.68 10.35
N CYS A 338 -8.37 22.24 11.22
CA CYS A 338 -9.56 21.50 10.80
C CYS A 338 -10.68 22.43 10.29
N PRO A 339 -11.51 21.98 9.33
CA PRO A 339 -12.66 22.76 8.85
C PRO A 339 -13.71 23.02 9.95
N TYR A 340 -13.93 22.02 10.81
CA TYR A 340 -14.87 22.08 11.93
C TYR A 340 -14.17 22.37 13.24
N SER A 341 -14.87 23.02 14.18
CA SER A 341 -14.35 23.40 15.49
C SER A 341 -14.63 22.34 16.57
N CYS A 342 -13.57 21.77 17.14
CA CYS A 342 -13.63 20.87 18.28
C CYS A 342 -12.58 21.24 19.34
N GLU A 343 -12.90 20.98 20.60
CA GLU A 343 -11.99 21.10 21.73
C GLU A 343 -11.74 19.71 22.31
N VAL A 344 -10.49 19.40 22.65
CA VAL A 344 -10.10 18.10 23.20
C VAL A 344 -9.69 18.23 24.66
N ASP A 345 -10.46 17.61 25.54
CA ASP A 345 -10.21 17.48 26.97
C ASP A 345 -9.34 16.24 27.26
N LEU A 346 -8.04 16.44 27.47
CA LEU A 346 -7.05 15.36 27.56
C LEU A 346 -7.01 14.64 28.91
N ASP A 347 -7.50 15.25 29.99
CA ASP A 347 -7.47 14.64 31.34
C ASP A 347 -8.81 14.02 31.74
N GLY A 348 -9.88 14.26 30.98
CA GLY A 348 -11.20 13.71 31.23
C GLY A 348 -12.01 14.51 32.26
N SER A 349 -11.51 15.65 32.73
CA SER A 349 -12.16 16.48 33.75
C SER A 349 -13.55 16.98 33.34
N ARG A 350 -13.81 17.08 32.03
CA ARG A 350 -15.09 17.52 31.46
C ARG A 350 -15.84 16.39 30.76
N ALA A 351 -15.54 15.13 31.08
CA ALA A 351 -16.17 13.96 30.47
C ALA A 351 -17.70 13.98 30.54
N SER A 352 -18.31 14.50 31.61
CA SER A 352 -19.78 14.60 31.75
C SER A 352 -20.43 15.72 30.91
N GLN A 353 -19.64 16.66 30.40
CA GLN A 353 -20.10 17.78 29.56
C GLN A 353 -19.79 17.57 28.08
N ALA A 354 -18.97 16.55 27.76
CA ALA A 354 -18.49 16.31 26.42
C ALA A 354 -19.60 15.86 25.46
N ASP A 355 -19.54 16.31 24.20
CA ASP A 355 -20.37 15.78 23.12
C ASP A 355 -19.92 14.35 22.76
N VAL A 356 -18.63 14.07 22.88
CA VAL A 356 -18.03 12.77 22.56
C VAL A 356 -17.14 12.28 23.69
N LEU A 357 -17.31 11.02 24.08
CA LEU A 357 -16.47 10.34 25.05
C LEU A 357 -15.69 9.21 24.37
N LEU A 358 -14.36 9.32 24.36
CA LEU A 358 -13.44 8.32 23.83
C LEU A 358 -13.09 7.31 24.91
N ILE A 359 -13.29 6.03 24.60
CA ILE A 359 -13.10 4.93 25.56
C ILE A 359 -12.16 3.90 24.94
N PHE A 360 -11.02 3.70 25.62
CA PHE A 360 -10.06 2.65 25.30
C PHE A 360 -10.52 1.33 25.90
N THR A 361 -11.27 0.55 25.13
CA THR A 361 -11.93 -0.66 25.65
C THR A 361 -10.98 -1.73 26.19
N GLY A 362 -9.78 -1.89 25.63
CA GLY A 362 -8.77 -2.79 26.20
C GLY A 362 -8.11 -2.29 27.49
N TYR A 363 -8.53 -1.13 28.03
CA TYR A 363 -8.10 -0.57 29.32
C TYR A 363 -9.28 -0.42 30.30
N LEU A 364 -10.32 -1.25 30.16
CA LEU A 364 -11.49 -1.26 31.04
C LEU A 364 -11.35 -2.21 32.25
N SER A 365 -10.28 -2.99 32.33
CA SER A 365 -9.99 -3.83 33.50
C SER A 365 -9.57 -3.00 34.72
N GLY A 366 -9.98 -3.41 35.93
CA GLY A 366 -9.56 -2.79 37.19
C GLY A 366 -10.54 -1.74 37.71
N SER A 367 -10.05 -0.60 38.21
CA SER A 367 -10.83 0.46 38.89
C SER A 367 -11.79 1.26 38.00
N ARG A 368 -11.93 0.90 36.73
CA ARG A 368 -12.83 1.51 35.73
C ARG A 368 -13.74 0.47 35.08
N SER A 369 -14.13 -0.54 35.86
CA SER A 369 -14.94 -1.67 35.40
C SER A 369 -16.38 -1.28 35.09
N GLU A 370 -16.92 -0.20 35.65
CA GLU A 370 -18.32 0.18 35.44
C GLU A 370 -18.46 1.34 34.43
N PRO A 371 -19.43 1.26 33.50
CA PRO A 371 -19.71 2.36 32.59
C PRO A 371 -20.24 3.56 33.39
N PRO A 372 -19.72 4.78 33.18
CA PRO A 372 -20.23 5.96 33.87
C PRO A 372 -21.66 6.30 33.43
N ALA A 373 -22.37 7.06 34.26
CA ALA A 373 -23.67 7.61 33.86
C ALA A 373 -23.53 8.41 32.56
N ARG A 374 -24.33 8.08 31.54
CA ARG A 374 -24.25 8.69 30.21
C ARG A 374 -25.16 9.92 30.10
N PRO A 375 -24.62 11.12 29.89
CA PRO A 375 -25.41 12.31 29.63
C PRO A 375 -26.26 12.16 28.34
N PRO A 376 -27.47 12.73 28.30
CA PRO A 376 -28.31 12.71 27.10
C PRO A 376 -27.57 13.30 25.88
N GLY A 377 -27.57 12.55 24.77
CA GLY A 377 -26.98 13.00 23.50
C GLY A 377 -25.45 12.86 23.40
N GLN A 378 -24.73 12.54 24.47
CA GLN A 378 -23.30 12.26 24.41
C GLN A 378 -23.02 11.00 23.59
N ILE A 379 -22.02 11.03 22.70
CA ILE A 379 -21.63 9.93 21.81
C ILE A 379 -20.45 9.19 22.41
N TRP A 380 -20.56 7.87 22.58
CA TRP A 380 -19.48 7.04 23.09
C TRP A 380 -18.77 6.32 21.95
N VAL A 381 -17.45 6.44 21.91
CA VAL A 381 -16.61 5.90 20.83
C VAL A 381 -15.70 4.82 21.39
N HIS A 382 -15.83 3.61 20.84
CA HIS A 382 -14.85 2.54 21.02
C HIS A 382 -13.57 2.92 20.28
N LEU A 383 -12.53 3.26 21.01
CA LEU A 383 -11.21 3.60 20.46
C LEU A 383 -10.23 2.49 20.84
N PHE A 384 -9.75 1.75 19.86
CA PHE A 384 -8.68 0.79 20.10
C PHE A 384 -7.90 0.49 18.84
N ARG A 385 -6.60 0.24 19.00
CA ARG A 385 -5.68 0.07 17.86
C ARG A 385 -5.15 -1.35 17.73
N GLU A 386 -4.99 -2.04 18.84
CA GLU A 386 -4.49 -3.40 18.78
C GLU A 386 -5.52 -4.37 18.21
N SER A 387 -5.10 -5.58 17.88
CA SER A 387 -5.97 -6.67 17.46
C SER A 387 -6.91 -7.10 18.60
N PRO A 388 -8.15 -7.52 18.29
CA PRO A 388 -9.15 -7.99 19.26
C PRO A 388 -8.60 -8.99 20.29
N VAL A 389 -7.72 -9.90 19.88
CA VAL A 389 -7.09 -10.91 20.77
C VAL A 389 -6.31 -10.32 21.95
N HIS A 390 -6.02 -9.02 21.92
CA HIS A 390 -5.35 -8.29 23.00
C HIS A 390 -6.30 -7.42 23.84
N TYR A 391 -7.62 -7.58 23.69
CA TYR A 391 -8.59 -6.71 24.37
C TYR A 391 -8.91 -7.29 25.75
N GLY A 392 -8.55 -6.56 26.80
CA GLY A 392 -8.95 -6.87 28.17
C GLY A 392 -10.35 -6.33 28.48
N TYR A 393 -11.40 -7.10 28.19
CA TYR A 393 -12.75 -6.77 28.66
C TYR A 393 -12.89 -7.07 30.17
N PRO A 394 -13.61 -6.22 30.92
CA PRO A 394 -13.81 -6.42 32.35
C PRO A 394 -14.75 -7.61 32.62
N SER A 395 -14.71 -8.14 33.85
CA SER A 395 -15.57 -9.26 34.26
C SER A 395 -17.06 -8.93 34.16
N ASN A 396 -17.45 -7.69 34.43
CA ASN A 396 -18.81 -7.17 34.30
C ASN A 396 -19.10 -6.62 32.89
N TYR A 397 -18.52 -7.21 31.84
CA TYR A 397 -18.69 -6.77 30.45
C TYR A 397 -20.16 -6.62 30.01
N GLN A 398 -21.11 -7.33 30.63
CA GLN A 398 -22.53 -7.19 30.29
C GLN A 398 -23.04 -5.75 30.43
N ASP A 399 -22.51 -4.99 31.39
CA ASP A 399 -22.86 -3.58 31.60
C ASP A 399 -22.35 -2.68 30.45
N TRP A 400 -21.35 -3.16 29.71
CA TRP A 400 -20.76 -2.47 28.55
C TRP A 400 -21.41 -2.82 27.22
N LYS A 401 -22.50 -3.61 27.21
CA LYS A 401 -23.29 -3.86 26.01
C LYS A 401 -24.18 -2.66 25.68
N ALA A 402 -24.42 -2.43 24.40
CA ALA A 402 -25.29 -1.37 23.91
C ALA A 402 -24.95 0.06 24.38
N VAL A 403 -23.73 0.32 24.87
CA VAL A 403 -23.30 1.68 25.30
C VAL A 403 -22.54 2.46 24.22
N PHE A 404 -21.92 1.77 23.26
CA PHE A 404 -21.11 2.40 22.22
C PHE A 404 -21.95 2.82 21.02
N ASN A 405 -21.62 3.96 20.42
CA ASN A 405 -22.25 4.45 19.19
C ASN A 405 -21.34 4.25 18.00
N TRP A 406 -20.05 4.61 18.14
CA TRP A 406 -19.08 4.61 17.06
C TRP A 406 -17.85 3.78 17.37
N THR A 407 -17.18 3.31 16.33
CA THR A 407 -15.85 2.69 16.36
C THR A 407 -14.82 3.60 15.72
N TRP A 408 -13.65 3.70 16.36
CA TRP A 408 -12.47 4.36 15.81
C TRP A 408 -11.27 3.41 15.92
N THR A 409 -11.09 2.57 14.90
CA THR A 409 -10.09 1.49 14.91
C THR A 409 -9.45 1.30 13.52
N TYR A 410 -8.55 0.33 13.41
CA TYR A 410 -7.88 -0.04 12.16
C TYR A 410 -8.78 -0.80 11.18
N ARG A 411 -9.96 -1.27 11.57
CA ARG A 411 -10.84 -2.04 10.67
C ARG A 411 -11.52 -1.12 9.66
N THR A 412 -11.61 -1.56 8.41
CA THR A 412 -12.17 -0.76 7.30
C THR A 412 -13.67 -0.50 7.41
N ASP A 413 -14.38 -1.27 8.26
CA ASP A 413 -15.79 -1.09 8.59
C ASP A 413 -16.03 -0.21 9.84
N SER A 414 -14.98 0.44 10.36
CA SER A 414 -15.10 1.37 11.48
C SER A 414 -15.83 2.66 11.11
N ASP A 415 -16.54 3.25 12.07
CA ASP A 415 -17.22 4.54 11.84
C ASP A 415 -16.24 5.69 11.57
N VAL A 416 -15.03 5.59 12.13
CA VAL A 416 -13.84 6.38 11.78
C VAL A 416 -12.69 5.40 11.55
N PHE A 417 -12.21 5.31 10.32
CA PHE A 417 -11.10 4.43 9.95
C PHE A 417 -9.76 5.05 10.35
N SER A 418 -8.97 4.34 11.15
CA SER A 418 -7.63 4.76 11.59
C SER A 418 -6.64 3.60 11.47
N PRO A 419 -6.08 3.40 10.28
CA PRO A 419 -5.00 2.45 10.09
C PRO A 419 -3.74 2.92 10.81
N TYR A 420 -2.73 2.06 10.88
CA TYR A 420 -1.42 2.40 11.45
C TYR A 420 -0.60 3.39 10.58
N GLY A 421 -1.17 3.82 9.46
CA GLY A 421 -0.60 4.75 8.50
C GLY A 421 -1.43 4.75 7.22
N PHE A 422 -1.58 5.92 6.62
CA PHE A 422 -2.10 6.07 5.26
C PHE A 422 -0.93 6.12 4.29
N MET A 423 -1.18 5.83 3.02
CA MET A 423 -0.21 5.94 1.95
C MET A 423 -0.70 6.84 0.84
N SER A 424 0.23 7.30 0.01
CA SER A 424 -0.04 8.09 -1.17
C SER A 424 0.88 7.65 -2.30
N TRP A 425 0.48 7.91 -3.54
CA TRP A 425 1.32 7.64 -4.71
C TRP A 425 2.46 8.65 -4.76
N ARG A 426 3.68 8.16 -4.95
CA ARG A 426 4.87 8.98 -5.18
C ARG A 426 4.81 9.55 -6.58
N ASP A 427 5.23 10.81 -6.74
CA ASP A 427 5.53 11.38 -8.05
C ASP A 427 6.48 10.45 -8.81
N LYS A 428 6.03 10.00 -9.99
CA LYS A 428 6.82 9.14 -10.89
C LYS A 428 8.15 9.77 -11.28
N ASP A 429 8.23 11.10 -11.33
CA ASP A 429 9.44 11.85 -11.67
C ASP A 429 10.51 11.72 -10.54
N LEU A 430 10.10 11.27 -9.35
CA LEU A 430 11.00 11.01 -8.21
C LEU A 430 11.43 9.54 -8.09
N LEU A 431 10.88 8.62 -8.91
CA LEU A 431 11.32 7.23 -8.93
C LEU A 431 12.77 7.13 -9.42
N LEU A 432 13.49 6.11 -8.94
CA LEU A 432 14.86 5.88 -9.41
C LEU A 432 14.84 5.30 -10.83
N ASP A 433 15.97 5.41 -11.51
CA ASP A 433 16.16 4.71 -12.77
C ASP A 433 16.24 3.20 -12.54
N GLN A 434 15.91 2.43 -13.57
CA GLN A 434 15.93 0.97 -13.49
C GLN A 434 17.31 0.44 -13.07
N GLN A 435 18.38 1.09 -13.52
CA GLN A 435 19.75 0.69 -13.21
C GLN A 435 20.11 0.90 -11.73
N ASP A 436 19.54 1.93 -11.09
CA ASP A 436 19.74 2.18 -9.66
C ASP A 436 19.07 1.11 -8.82
N TYR A 437 17.84 0.70 -9.16
CA TYR A 437 17.18 -0.42 -8.48
C TYR A 437 17.97 -1.72 -8.64
N VAL A 438 18.55 -1.97 -9.81
CA VAL A 438 19.44 -3.12 -10.04
C VAL A 438 20.72 -3.03 -9.20
N SER A 439 21.31 -1.84 -9.09
CA SER A 439 22.48 -1.61 -8.22
C SER A 439 22.16 -1.89 -6.76
N ILE A 440 21.03 -1.37 -6.27
CA ILE A 440 20.52 -1.61 -4.91
C ILE A 440 20.21 -3.10 -4.69
N ALA A 441 19.66 -3.79 -5.69
CA ALA A 441 19.37 -5.23 -5.61
C ALA A 441 20.66 -6.07 -5.42
N LYS A 442 21.73 -5.70 -6.13
CA LYS A 442 23.04 -6.36 -6.06
C LYS A 442 23.81 -6.05 -4.79
N SER A 443 23.61 -4.87 -4.19
CA SER A 443 24.34 -4.46 -2.98
C SER A 443 23.86 -5.13 -1.69
N LYS A 444 22.67 -5.75 -1.70
CA LYS A 444 22.15 -6.47 -0.52
C LYS A 444 22.96 -7.72 -0.24
N THR A 445 23.34 -7.93 1.02
CA THR A 445 24.21 -9.03 1.44
C THR A 445 23.51 -10.07 2.31
N ARG A 446 22.38 -9.74 2.93
CA ARG A 446 21.60 -10.60 3.83
C ARG A 446 20.21 -10.87 3.26
N THR A 447 19.65 -12.04 3.55
CA THR A 447 18.35 -12.44 3.00
C THR A 447 17.22 -11.68 3.68
N ALA A 448 16.97 -11.90 4.98
CA ALA A 448 15.82 -11.33 5.66
C ALA A 448 16.14 -10.78 7.06
N THR A 449 15.31 -9.84 7.52
CA THR A 449 15.33 -9.36 8.91
C THR A 449 13.93 -9.12 9.46
N MET A 450 13.80 -9.18 10.78
CA MET A 450 12.58 -8.86 11.53
C MET A 450 12.91 -8.06 12.79
N PHE A 451 12.04 -7.11 13.16
CA PHE A 451 12.16 -6.38 14.43
C PHE A 451 10.97 -6.77 15.30
N ALA A 452 11.24 -7.47 16.40
CA ALA A 452 10.21 -8.06 17.26
C ALA A 452 10.62 -8.02 18.74
N SER A 453 9.73 -7.54 19.59
CA SER A 453 9.91 -7.58 21.06
C SER A 453 8.73 -8.15 21.84
N HIS A 454 7.62 -8.46 21.17
CA HIS A 454 6.51 -9.22 21.74
C HIS A 454 6.61 -10.66 21.28
N CYS A 455 7.19 -11.53 22.10
CA CYS A 455 7.55 -12.90 21.72
C CYS A 455 6.42 -13.88 22.05
N LYS A 456 6.39 -15.00 21.33
CA LYS A 456 5.34 -16.02 21.34
C LYS A 456 3.93 -15.43 21.14
N PRO A 457 3.73 -14.57 20.13
CA PRO A 457 2.40 -14.00 19.89
C PRO A 457 1.44 -15.08 19.37
N PRO A 458 0.11 -14.89 19.49
CA PRO A 458 -0.91 -15.84 19.00
C PRO A 458 -0.74 -16.24 17.53
N SER A 459 -0.16 -15.39 16.69
CA SER A 459 0.15 -15.72 15.29
C SER A 459 1.19 -16.83 15.09
N GLY A 460 1.84 -17.31 16.15
CA GLY A 460 2.90 -18.32 16.06
C GLY A 460 4.14 -17.84 15.30
N ARG A 461 4.31 -16.50 15.16
CA ARG A 461 5.36 -15.86 14.37
C ARG A 461 6.75 -16.40 14.65
N ASP A 462 7.09 -16.58 15.92
CA ASP A 462 8.45 -16.95 16.31
C ASP A 462 8.77 -18.39 15.86
N THR A 463 7.83 -19.32 16.00
CA THR A 463 7.94 -20.69 15.47
C THR A 463 8.05 -20.68 13.94
N TYR A 464 7.22 -19.89 13.26
CA TYR A 464 7.28 -19.77 11.80
C TYR A 464 8.66 -19.28 11.32
N VAL A 465 9.23 -18.26 11.97
CA VAL A 465 10.55 -17.73 11.62
C VAL A 465 11.67 -18.72 11.95
N GLN A 466 11.57 -19.47 13.05
CA GLN A 466 12.53 -20.54 13.37
C GLN A 466 12.60 -21.61 12.27
N GLU A 467 11.47 -21.97 11.67
CA GLU A 467 11.45 -22.88 10.52
C GLU A 467 12.09 -22.25 9.27
N MET A 468 11.84 -20.96 9.00
CA MET A 468 12.50 -20.25 7.91
C MET A 468 14.03 -20.21 8.08
N GLN A 469 14.51 -20.02 9.31
CA GLN A 469 15.94 -19.95 9.65
C GLN A 469 16.72 -21.23 9.32
N LYS A 470 16.04 -22.36 9.11
CA LYS A 470 16.66 -23.61 8.64
C LYS A 470 17.09 -23.54 7.16
N HIS A 471 16.55 -22.59 6.39
CA HIS A 471 16.72 -22.54 4.93
C HIS A 471 17.34 -21.23 4.41
N ILE A 472 17.18 -20.13 5.16
CA ILE A 472 17.73 -18.80 4.83
C ILE A 472 18.24 -18.09 6.10
N ASP A 473 19.12 -17.11 5.93
CA ASP A 473 19.49 -16.24 7.03
C ASP A 473 18.37 -15.24 7.38
N VAL A 474 17.95 -15.26 8.64
CA VAL A 474 17.00 -14.29 9.21
C VAL A 474 17.57 -13.68 10.47
N ASP A 475 17.88 -12.39 10.39
CA ASP A 475 18.38 -11.60 11.54
C ASP A 475 17.22 -10.98 12.32
N ILE A 476 17.13 -11.30 13.62
CA ILE A 476 16.03 -10.85 14.49
C ILE A 476 16.54 -9.79 15.48
N TYR A 477 15.96 -8.60 15.41
CA TYR A 477 16.23 -7.48 16.30
C TYR A 477 15.16 -7.32 17.37
N GLY A 478 15.56 -7.00 18.59
CA GLY A 478 14.66 -6.76 19.73
C GLY A 478 14.65 -7.92 20.71
N ALA A 479 13.67 -7.94 21.62
CA ALA A 479 13.65 -8.92 22.72
C ALA A 479 13.48 -10.38 22.27
N CYS A 480 12.99 -10.61 21.04
CA CYS A 480 12.80 -11.96 20.49
C CYS A 480 14.01 -12.49 19.72
N GLY A 481 15.10 -11.72 19.64
CA GLY A 481 16.32 -12.10 18.93
C GLY A 481 17.57 -11.71 19.70
N THR A 482 18.72 -11.94 19.08
CA THR A 482 20.04 -11.65 19.67
C THR A 482 20.54 -10.25 19.30
N LEU A 483 20.02 -9.65 18.22
CA LEU A 483 20.42 -8.34 17.76
C LEU A 483 19.61 -7.23 18.44
N ARG A 484 20.21 -6.05 18.58
CA ARG A 484 19.59 -4.90 19.23
C ARG A 484 19.49 -3.72 18.28
N CYS A 485 18.35 -3.05 18.38
CA CYS A 485 18.11 -1.73 17.81
C CYS A 485 17.40 -0.90 18.87
N PRO A 486 18.13 -0.10 19.66
CA PRO A 486 17.53 0.82 20.62
C PRO A 486 16.62 1.81 19.90
N LYS A 487 15.51 2.21 20.55
CA LYS A 487 14.57 3.19 19.98
C LYS A 487 15.21 4.56 19.70
N SER A 488 16.30 4.90 20.38
CA SER A 488 17.10 6.11 20.11
C SER A 488 17.74 6.10 18.72
N ASP A 489 17.93 4.90 18.13
CA ASP A 489 18.77 4.69 16.96
C ASP A 489 17.94 4.24 15.75
N ASN A 490 16.63 4.49 15.75
CA ASN A 490 15.73 4.03 14.69
C ASN A 490 16.23 4.39 13.28
N ALA A 491 16.80 5.58 13.09
CA ALA A 491 17.36 5.99 11.79
C ALA A 491 18.55 5.10 11.35
N VAL A 492 19.44 4.75 12.28
CA VAL A 492 20.58 3.85 12.02
C VAL A 492 20.07 2.45 11.69
N CYS A 493 19.04 1.99 12.40
CA CYS A 493 18.46 0.68 12.16
C CYS A 493 17.70 0.61 10.83
N ASP A 494 16.96 1.65 10.48
CA ASP A 494 16.26 1.77 9.21
C ASP A 494 17.27 1.84 8.06
N GLN A 495 18.39 2.55 8.24
CA GLN A 495 19.51 2.51 7.30
C GLN A 495 20.07 1.09 7.17
N LYS A 496 20.28 0.37 8.28
CA LYS A 496 20.79 -1.00 8.25
C LYS A 496 19.83 -1.94 7.51
N ILE A 497 18.52 -1.81 7.73
CA ILE A 497 17.49 -2.50 6.94
C ILE A 497 17.66 -2.16 5.46
N ASN A 498 17.75 -0.87 5.16
CA ASN A 498 17.83 -0.36 3.79
C ASN A 498 19.10 -0.80 3.06
N THR A 499 20.25 -0.95 3.69
CA THR A 499 21.49 -1.26 2.98
C THR A 499 21.83 -2.74 2.95
N THR A 500 21.35 -3.52 3.92
CA THR A 500 21.88 -4.87 4.18
C THR A 500 20.96 -5.97 3.66
N TYR A 501 19.64 -5.83 3.85
CA TYR A 501 18.69 -6.94 3.68
C TYR A 501 17.91 -6.84 2.38
N LYS A 502 17.58 -8.00 1.80
CA LYS A 502 16.64 -8.10 0.68
C LYS A 502 15.18 -8.03 1.16
N PHE A 503 14.89 -8.72 2.26
CA PHE A 503 13.53 -8.86 2.76
C PHE A 503 13.37 -8.35 4.18
N TYR A 504 12.22 -7.76 4.48
CA TYR A 504 11.80 -7.42 5.83
C TYR A 504 10.55 -8.21 6.17
N LEU A 505 10.59 -9.03 7.23
CA LEU A 505 9.44 -9.83 7.66
C LEU A 505 8.48 -8.96 8.47
N SER A 506 7.44 -8.47 7.80
CA SER A 506 6.36 -7.66 8.36
C SER A 506 5.27 -8.56 8.97
N PHE A 507 5.66 -9.48 9.85
CA PHE A 507 4.75 -10.51 10.38
C PHE A 507 3.97 -10.00 11.59
N GLU A 508 2.64 -10.07 11.50
CA GLU A 508 1.75 -9.58 12.54
C GLU A 508 1.72 -10.50 13.76
N ASN A 509 1.35 -9.93 14.91
CA ASN A 509 1.19 -10.67 16.17
C ASN A 509 -0.12 -11.48 16.21
N SER A 510 -1.06 -11.18 15.33
CA SER A 510 -2.41 -11.75 15.31
C SER A 510 -2.91 -11.85 13.87
N PHE A 511 -3.70 -12.86 13.57
CA PHE A 511 -4.34 -13.01 12.27
C PHE A 511 -5.76 -12.47 12.39
N CYS A 512 -5.93 -11.18 12.14
CA CYS A 512 -7.23 -10.53 12.15
C CYS A 512 -7.48 -9.79 10.84
N ASP A 513 -8.74 -9.72 10.43
CA ASP A 513 -9.20 -8.97 9.28
C ASP A 513 -8.68 -7.54 9.34
N ASP A 514 -8.23 -7.03 8.19
CA ASP A 514 -7.73 -5.65 8.00
C ASP A 514 -6.54 -5.23 8.90
N TYR A 515 -5.97 -6.14 9.70
CA TYR A 515 -4.91 -5.79 10.66
C TYR A 515 -3.56 -5.65 9.97
N VAL A 516 -3.27 -4.44 9.51
CA VAL A 516 -1.98 -4.02 8.93
C VAL A 516 -1.35 -2.94 9.79
N THR A 517 -0.17 -3.20 10.35
CA THR A 517 0.45 -2.34 11.36
C THR A 517 1.70 -1.59 10.86
N GLU A 518 2.41 -0.96 11.80
CA GLU A 518 3.70 -0.32 11.53
C GLU A 518 4.73 -1.28 10.95
N LYS A 519 4.60 -2.60 11.18
CA LYS A 519 5.55 -3.61 10.68
C LYS A 519 5.64 -3.59 9.16
N PHE A 520 4.52 -3.32 8.48
CA PHE A 520 4.47 -3.15 7.03
C PHE A 520 4.65 -1.69 6.63
N LEU A 521 3.84 -0.79 7.20
CA LEU A 521 3.72 0.59 6.75
C LEU A 521 4.99 1.42 6.95
N ARG A 522 5.79 1.13 7.98
CA ARG A 522 7.05 1.85 8.23
C ARG A 522 8.07 1.69 7.10
N LEU A 523 7.96 0.64 6.28
CA LEU A 523 8.86 0.39 5.16
C LEU A 523 8.64 1.33 3.96
N PHE A 524 7.56 2.11 4.02
CA PHE A 524 7.22 3.14 3.05
C PHE A 524 7.50 4.55 3.59
N THR A 525 7.91 4.66 4.86
CA THR A 525 8.49 5.88 5.42
C THR A 525 9.98 5.95 5.06
N GLY A 526 10.48 7.12 4.64
CA GLY A 526 11.93 7.33 4.46
C GLY A 526 12.58 6.54 3.30
N ARG A 527 11.79 6.05 2.34
CA ARG A 527 12.25 5.39 1.11
C ARG A 527 13.19 4.19 1.36
N LEU A 528 12.76 3.23 2.18
CA LEU A 528 13.52 2.00 2.42
C LEU A 528 13.40 1.05 1.22
N HIS A 529 14.50 0.72 0.57
CA HIS A 529 14.59 -0.21 -0.55
C HIS A 529 14.77 -1.65 -0.08
N VAL A 530 13.75 -2.17 0.61
CA VAL A 530 13.64 -3.56 1.08
C VAL A 530 12.26 -4.09 0.70
N VAL A 531 12.14 -5.35 0.28
CA VAL A 531 10.84 -5.93 -0.06
C VAL A 531 10.15 -6.45 1.21
N PRO A 532 8.93 -6.00 1.55
CA PRO A 532 8.16 -6.53 2.66
C PRO A 532 7.71 -7.95 2.38
N VAL A 533 7.81 -8.82 3.38
CA VAL A 533 7.19 -10.14 3.40
C VAL A 533 6.13 -10.11 4.48
N VAL A 534 4.87 -10.22 4.09
CA VAL A 534 3.72 -10.05 4.98
C VAL A 534 3.19 -11.40 5.44
N ARG A 535 2.73 -11.45 6.70
CA ARG A 535 2.03 -12.61 7.27
C ARG A 535 1.07 -12.12 8.34
N GLY A 536 -0.23 -12.29 8.10
CA GLY A 536 -1.30 -11.76 8.95
C GLY A 536 -2.68 -12.14 8.39
N GLY A 537 -3.74 -11.66 9.03
CA GLY A 537 -5.12 -11.95 8.62
C GLY A 537 -5.70 -10.99 7.57
N ALA A 538 -4.98 -9.91 7.23
CA ALA A 538 -5.45 -8.94 6.24
C ALA A 538 -5.35 -9.47 4.80
N ASP A 539 -6.29 -9.07 3.95
CA ASP A 539 -6.15 -9.20 2.49
C ASP A 539 -5.24 -8.09 1.95
N TYR A 540 -3.92 -8.34 1.98
CA TYR A 540 -2.93 -7.37 1.52
C TYR A 540 -3.11 -6.98 0.04
N ALA A 541 -3.61 -7.88 -0.81
CA ALA A 541 -3.83 -7.60 -2.23
C ALA A 541 -5.05 -6.70 -2.49
N LYS A 542 -6.02 -6.69 -1.56
CA LYS A 542 -7.10 -5.69 -1.53
C LYS A 542 -6.59 -4.30 -1.15
N PHE A 543 -5.57 -4.22 -0.28
CA PHE A 543 -5.11 -2.93 0.26
C PHE A 543 -3.94 -2.30 -0.48
N PHE A 544 -3.08 -3.11 -1.09
CA PHE A 544 -1.84 -2.66 -1.69
C PHE A 544 -1.62 -3.30 -3.08
N PRO A 545 -1.00 -2.57 -4.03
CA PRO A 545 -0.65 -3.12 -5.33
C PRO A 545 0.25 -4.35 -5.22
N ARG A 546 -0.06 -5.38 -6.01
CA ARG A 546 0.79 -6.56 -6.14
C ARG A 546 2.15 -6.21 -6.73
N GLY A 547 3.14 -7.08 -6.51
CA GLY A 547 4.51 -6.89 -7.00
C GLY A 547 5.39 -6.05 -6.07
N GLY A 548 4.82 -5.27 -5.15
CA GLY A 548 5.59 -4.51 -4.14
C GLY A 548 5.88 -5.26 -2.84
N PHE A 549 5.34 -6.47 -2.65
CA PHE A 549 5.48 -7.28 -1.45
C PHE A 549 5.33 -8.79 -1.76
N VAL A 550 5.76 -9.65 -0.84
CA VAL A 550 5.54 -11.11 -0.87
C VAL A 550 4.54 -11.47 0.23
N ASN A 551 3.49 -12.24 -0.07
CA ASN A 551 2.53 -12.70 0.93
C ASN A 551 2.81 -14.14 1.35
N ALA A 552 3.02 -14.37 2.66
CA ALA A 552 3.23 -15.71 3.20
C ALA A 552 2.02 -16.63 2.95
N ALA A 553 0.81 -16.08 2.83
CA ALA A 553 -0.41 -16.84 2.56
C ALA A 553 -0.44 -17.48 1.16
N ASP A 554 0.47 -17.09 0.26
CA ASP A 554 0.61 -17.71 -1.06
C ASP A 554 1.42 -19.02 -1.01
N PHE A 555 1.97 -19.36 0.15
CA PHE A 555 2.79 -20.55 0.39
C PHE A 555 2.14 -21.48 1.41
N SER A 556 2.48 -22.76 1.34
CA SER A 556 1.85 -23.76 2.20
C SER A 556 2.41 -23.75 3.62
N ASN A 557 3.68 -23.32 3.78
CA ASN A 557 4.40 -23.29 5.05
C ASN A 557 5.66 -22.39 4.97
N ALA A 558 6.32 -22.25 6.12
CA ALA A 558 7.55 -21.48 6.29
C ALA A 558 8.71 -21.92 5.38
N THR A 559 8.88 -23.22 5.17
CA THR A 559 9.95 -23.76 4.30
C THR A 559 9.77 -23.33 2.86
N GLU A 560 8.56 -23.45 2.32
CA GLU A 560 8.26 -23.08 0.93
C GLU A 560 8.48 -21.57 0.71
N LEU A 561 8.02 -20.74 1.64
CA LEU A 561 8.28 -19.29 1.61
C LEU A 561 9.79 -19.01 1.67
N ALA A 562 10.54 -19.64 2.58
CA ALA A 562 11.97 -19.41 2.72
C ALA A 562 12.75 -19.76 1.44
N LEU A 563 12.43 -20.91 0.82
CA LEU A 563 13.04 -21.32 -0.44
C LEU A 563 12.67 -20.38 -1.60
N TYR A 564 11.43 -19.90 -1.64
CA TYR A 564 11.01 -18.89 -2.60
C TYR A 564 11.79 -17.57 -2.42
N LEU A 565 11.91 -17.06 -1.19
CA LEU A 565 12.65 -15.83 -0.91
C LEU A 565 14.13 -15.95 -1.30
N LYS A 566 14.74 -17.13 -1.08
CA LYS A 566 16.10 -17.40 -1.55
C LYS A 566 16.22 -17.24 -3.07
N LYS A 567 15.37 -17.94 -3.82
CA LYS A 567 15.35 -17.88 -5.30
C LYS A 567 15.06 -16.47 -5.81
N LEU A 568 14.08 -15.79 -5.23
CA LEU A 568 13.73 -14.42 -5.58
C LEU A 568 14.87 -13.44 -5.29
N GLY A 569 15.60 -13.64 -4.19
CA GLY A 569 16.75 -12.82 -3.83
C GLY A 569 17.94 -12.97 -4.79
N GLU A 570 18.07 -14.12 -5.43
CA GLU A 570 19.09 -14.42 -6.47
C GLU A 570 18.70 -13.83 -7.84
N ASP A 571 17.40 -13.72 -8.14
CA ASP A 571 16.90 -13.03 -9.34
C ASP A 571 16.93 -11.51 -9.17
N THR A 572 18.08 -10.93 -9.51
CA THR A 572 18.35 -9.50 -9.40
C THR A 572 17.32 -8.64 -10.15
N LEU A 573 16.89 -9.05 -11.35
CA LEU A 573 16.00 -8.23 -12.18
C LEU A 573 14.58 -8.23 -11.62
N THR A 574 14.07 -9.39 -11.22
CA THR A 574 12.75 -9.50 -10.61
C THR A 574 12.72 -8.79 -9.26
N TYR A 575 13.74 -8.97 -8.42
CA TYR A 575 13.83 -8.26 -7.14
C TYR A 575 13.92 -6.73 -7.33
N ALA A 576 14.69 -6.23 -8.31
CA ALA A 576 14.76 -4.81 -8.62
C ALA A 576 13.39 -4.26 -9.09
N ARG A 577 12.64 -5.02 -9.90
CA ARG A 577 11.27 -4.66 -10.28
C ARG A 577 10.36 -4.55 -9.05
N MET A 578 10.46 -5.47 -8.09
CA MET A 578 9.67 -5.39 -6.86
C MET A 578 10.01 -4.15 -6.02
N LEU A 579 11.31 -3.78 -5.93
CA LEU A 579 11.72 -2.55 -5.27
C LEU A 579 11.09 -1.31 -5.91
N LYS A 580 11.06 -1.27 -7.26
CA LYS A 580 10.42 -0.19 -8.00
C LYS A 580 8.92 -0.13 -7.75
N GLU A 581 8.22 -1.25 -7.81
CA GLU A 581 6.78 -1.32 -7.53
C GLU A 581 6.45 -0.84 -6.12
N LYS A 582 7.24 -1.26 -5.12
CA LYS A 582 7.10 -0.79 -3.74
C LYS A 582 7.34 0.72 -3.60
N ASP A 583 8.33 1.25 -4.31
CA ASP A 583 8.75 2.66 -4.19
C ASP A 583 7.74 3.66 -4.78
N LYS A 584 6.74 3.18 -5.54
CA LYS A 584 5.60 4.00 -5.98
C LYS A 584 4.70 4.47 -4.85
N LEU A 585 4.83 3.89 -3.65
CA LEU A 585 4.03 4.26 -2.49
C LEU A 585 4.88 4.90 -1.40
N VAL A 586 4.29 5.89 -0.73
CA VAL A 586 4.87 6.59 0.41
C VAL A 586 3.88 6.55 1.55
N SER A 587 4.32 6.16 2.75
CA SER A 587 3.47 6.25 3.95
C SER A 587 3.54 7.63 4.56
N SER A 588 2.38 8.15 4.97
CA SER A 588 2.30 9.26 5.91
C SER A 588 2.71 8.78 7.30
N ASN A 589 3.23 9.70 8.13
CA ASN A 589 3.69 9.38 9.49
C ASN A 589 2.59 9.53 10.55
N TYR A 590 1.36 9.86 10.17
CA TYR A 590 0.23 10.03 11.09
C TYR A 590 -0.74 8.84 10.99
N MET A 591 -1.30 8.45 12.14
CA MET A 591 -2.28 7.36 12.23
C MET A 591 -3.70 7.86 12.49
N LEU A 592 -3.81 9.00 13.18
CA LEU A 592 -5.06 9.58 13.65
C LEU A 592 -5.13 11.03 13.19
N ASP A 593 -5.99 11.33 12.23
CA ASP A 593 -6.35 12.71 11.92
C ASP A 593 -7.58 13.11 12.72
N TRP A 594 -7.39 13.97 13.70
CA TRP A 594 -8.47 14.44 14.57
C TRP A 594 -9.51 15.28 13.83
N CYS A 595 -9.19 15.79 12.64
CA CYS A 595 -10.18 16.45 11.81
C CYS A 595 -11.27 15.49 11.32
N ASP A 596 -10.98 14.20 11.10
CA ASP A 596 -11.95 13.21 10.63
C ASP A 596 -13.03 12.94 11.68
N LEU A 597 -12.60 12.72 12.92
CA LEU A 597 -13.54 12.59 14.03
C LEU A 597 -14.34 13.89 14.18
N CYS A 598 -13.68 15.04 14.22
CA CYS A 598 -14.35 16.32 14.43
C CYS A 598 -15.42 16.60 13.36
N GLU A 599 -15.08 16.44 12.08
CA GLU A 599 -16.03 16.55 10.97
C GLU A 599 -17.22 15.62 11.16
N LYS A 600 -16.98 14.36 11.53
CA LYS A 600 -18.04 13.40 11.78
C LYS A 600 -18.94 13.81 12.95
N VAL A 601 -18.40 14.33 14.06
CA VAL A 601 -19.21 14.85 15.19
C VAL A 601 -20.19 15.93 14.73
N HIS A 602 -19.74 16.79 13.82
CA HIS A 602 -20.55 17.89 13.31
C HIS A 602 -21.59 17.44 12.29
N THR A 603 -21.24 16.49 11.42
CA THR A 603 -22.04 16.14 10.24
C THR A 603 -22.94 14.93 10.42
N ASP A 604 -22.52 13.92 11.20
CA ASP A 604 -23.26 12.67 11.34
C ASP A 604 -24.35 12.79 12.42
N LYS A 605 -25.61 12.83 11.99
CA LYS A 605 -26.78 12.95 12.88
C LYS A 605 -27.43 11.60 13.22
N ARG A 606 -26.87 10.48 12.73
CA ARG A 606 -27.46 9.16 12.92
C ARG A 606 -27.37 8.74 14.39
N LYS A 607 -28.48 8.26 14.94
CA LYS A 607 -28.50 7.56 16.23
C LYS A 607 -28.16 6.09 15.98
N LYS A 608 -26.94 5.70 16.31
CA LYS A 608 -26.45 4.32 16.20
C LYS A 608 -26.10 3.82 17.59
N ILE A 609 -26.47 2.58 17.90
CA ILE A 609 -25.98 1.85 19.08
C ILE A 609 -25.40 0.53 18.56
N ILE A 610 -24.20 0.19 19.02
CA ILE A 610 -23.56 -1.10 18.75
C ILE A 610 -24.04 -2.07 19.84
N PRO A 611 -24.81 -3.12 19.51
CA PRO A 611 -25.41 -3.99 20.53
C PRO A 611 -24.37 -4.64 21.45
N ASP A 612 -23.26 -5.08 20.86
CA ASP A 612 -22.18 -5.76 21.58
C ASP A 612 -20.85 -5.45 20.88
N ILE A 613 -20.01 -4.63 21.53
CA ILE A 613 -18.73 -4.22 20.96
C ILE A 613 -17.71 -5.37 20.96
N LYS A 614 -17.78 -6.26 21.95
CA LYS A 614 -17.00 -7.49 22.02
C LYS A 614 -17.39 -8.42 20.89
N ALA A 615 -18.68 -8.63 20.64
CA ALA A 615 -19.11 -9.39 19.48
C ALA A 615 -18.63 -8.72 18.19
N TRP A 616 -18.78 -7.40 18.02
CA TRP A 616 -18.27 -6.71 16.82
C TRP A 616 -16.76 -6.90 16.63
N SER A 617 -15.97 -6.80 17.70
CA SER A 617 -14.51 -6.96 17.65
C SER A 617 -14.04 -8.43 17.56
N HIS A 618 -14.74 -9.37 18.19
CA HIS A 618 -14.34 -10.79 18.38
C HIS A 618 -15.22 -11.79 17.63
N PHE A 619 -16.12 -11.35 16.75
CA PHE A 619 -17.02 -12.27 16.05
C PHE A 619 -16.25 -13.42 15.37
N ASP A 620 -16.84 -14.61 15.35
CA ASP A 620 -16.26 -15.79 14.69
C ASP A 620 -15.85 -15.44 13.26
N GLY A 621 -14.56 -15.57 12.96
CA GLY A 621 -13.98 -15.27 11.65
C GLY A 621 -13.22 -13.94 11.55
N VAL A 622 -13.40 -12.98 12.48
CA VAL A 622 -12.66 -11.70 12.45
C VAL A 622 -11.19 -11.90 12.78
N CYS A 623 -10.89 -12.76 13.74
CA CYS A 623 -9.54 -13.24 14.02
C CYS A 623 -9.53 -14.76 13.94
N SER A 624 -8.43 -15.33 13.45
CA SER A 624 -8.27 -16.77 13.27
C SER A 624 -6.92 -17.25 13.77
N ASP A 625 -6.83 -18.54 14.06
CA ASP A 625 -5.55 -19.18 14.33
C ASP A 625 -4.75 -19.37 13.03
N PRO A 626 -3.41 -19.32 13.10
CA PRO A 626 -2.56 -19.61 11.95
C PRO A 626 -2.69 -21.07 11.52
N LYS A 627 -3.13 -21.31 10.28
CA LYS A 627 -3.28 -22.65 9.68
C LYS A 627 -1.99 -23.18 9.04
N ASP A 628 -1.05 -22.30 8.76
CA ASP A 628 0.25 -22.56 8.12
C ASP A 628 1.31 -23.12 9.09
N LEU A 629 0.90 -23.45 10.32
CA LEU A 629 1.71 -24.09 11.35
C LEU A 629 1.20 -25.48 11.75
N GLU A 630 0.07 -25.95 11.19
CA GLU A 630 -0.54 -27.23 11.56
C GLU A 630 0.39 -28.42 11.30
N SER A 631 1.16 -28.39 10.21
CA SER A 631 2.13 -29.46 9.89
C SER A 631 3.29 -29.58 10.88
N LEU A 632 3.52 -28.57 11.72
CA LEU A 632 4.55 -28.56 12.76
C LEU A 632 4.01 -29.00 14.13
N ARG A 633 2.68 -29.06 14.30
CA ARG A 633 2.04 -29.54 15.53
C ARG A 633 1.89 -31.06 15.56
N GLU A 634 1.93 -31.70 14.39
CA GLU A 634 1.84 -33.16 14.23
C GLU A 634 3.22 -33.87 14.25
N SER A 635 4.31 -33.11 14.22
CA SER A 635 5.71 -33.58 14.32
C SER A 635 6.29 -33.34 15.69
#